data_AF-A0A535HFQ0-F1
#
_entry.id   AF-A0A535HFQ0-F1
#
_cell.length_a   1.000
_cell.length_b   1.000
_cell.length_c   1.000
_cell.angle_alpha   90.00
_cell.angle_beta   90.00
_cell.angle_gamma   90.00
#
_symmetry.space_group_name_H-M   'P 1'
#
loop_
_entity.id
_entity.type
_entity.pdbx_description
1 polymer ?
#
loop_
_entity_poly.entity_id
_entity_poly.type
_entity_poly.pdbx_seq_one_letter_code
_entity_poly.pdbx_strand_id
1 'polypeptide(L)'
;MFTADDVMMMRQADKAKGKEGVPEDQIAQVAIDFISFCLSRRAVDWPFLYDEMCYVASNKLYRGLGYEELREVGLDLSLSGLVKTSRIANEVVRQVRIGRRPLREGLLAAS
;
A
#
# COMPACT_ATOMS: atom_id res chain seq x y z
N MET A 1 24.15 -13.37 48.41
CA MET A 1 22.70 -13.14 48.58
C MET A 1 22.26 -12.41 47.33
N PHE A 2 21.63 -13.10 46.39
CA PHE A 2 21.08 -12.48 45.18
C PHE A 2 19.67 -12.01 45.52
N THR A 3 19.42 -10.71 45.36
CA THR A 3 18.14 -10.06 45.64
C THR A 3 17.09 -10.47 44.59
N ALA A 4 15.83 -10.60 45.02
CA ALA A 4 14.71 -10.97 44.15
C ALA A 4 14.50 -9.98 42.97
N ASP A 5 15.07 -8.78 43.09
CA ASP A 5 15.07 -7.72 42.08
C ASP A 5 15.93 -8.04 40.83
N ASP A 6 17.03 -8.78 40.97
CA ASP A 6 17.93 -9.11 39.84
C ASP A 6 17.29 -10.09 38.86
N VAL A 7 16.43 -10.99 39.34
CA VAL A 7 15.74 -12.00 38.51
C VAL A 7 14.61 -11.37 37.68
N MET A 8 13.99 -10.28 38.16
CA MET A 8 12.97 -9.55 37.39
C MET A 8 13.58 -8.75 36.23
N MET A 9 14.80 -8.25 36.36
CA MET A 9 15.47 -7.45 35.32
C MET A 9 15.83 -8.26 34.07
N MET A 10 16.05 -9.57 34.19
CA MET A 10 16.41 -10.43 33.06
C MET A 10 15.22 -10.99 32.27
N ARG A 11 14.02 -11.03 32.86
CA ARG A 11 12.78 -11.44 32.15
C ARG A 11 12.16 -10.33 31.30
N GLN A 12 12.61 -9.08 31.45
CA GLN A 12 12.10 -7.94 30.70
C GLN A 12 12.76 -7.81 29.31
N ALA A 13 13.94 -8.41 29.11
CA ALA A 13 14.73 -8.22 27.89
C ALA A 13 14.14 -8.94 26.65
N ASP A 14 13.38 -10.02 26.83
CA ASP A 14 12.76 -10.76 25.71
C ASP A 14 11.43 -10.17 25.22
N LYS A 15 10.88 -9.18 25.94
CA LYS A 15 9.57 -8.59 25.63
C LYS A 15 9.64 -7.28 24.85
N ALA A 16 10.79 -6.98 24.26
CA ALA A 16 11.04 -5.82 23.43
C ALA A 16 11.44 -6.20 22.00
N LYS A 17 10.91 -7.31 21.45
CA LYS A 17 10.88 -7.50 20.00
C LYS A 17 9.83 -6.55 19.42
N GLY A 18 10.20 -5.27 19.39
CA GLY A 18 9.43 -4.21 18.80
C GLY A 18 9.02 -4.63 17.40
N LYS A 19 7.72 -4.76 17.19
CA LYS A 19 7.14 -4.45 15.90
C LYS A 19 7.41 -2.97 15.73
N GLU A 20 8.55 -2.63 15.15
CA GLU A 20 8.85 -1.28 14.70
C GLU A 20 7.82 -1.01 13.61
N GLY A 21 6.67 -0.47 14.05
CA GLY A 21 5.53 -0.24 13.19
C GLY A 21 5.97 0.73 12.12
N VAL A 22 5.99 0.27 10.87
CA VAL A 22 6.12 1.14 9.72
C VAL A 22 5.13 2.30 9.91
N PRO A 23 5.56 3.56 9.81
CA PRO A 23 4.68 4.71 10.03
C PRO A 23 3.42 4.58 9.17
N GLU A 24 2.24 4.87 9.73
CA GLU A 24 0.95 4.73 9.02
C GLU A 24 0.94 5.50 7.68
N ASP A 25 1.62 6.65 7.62
CA ASP A 25 1.82 7.41 6.39
C ASP A 25 2.68 6.67 5.35
N GLN A 26 3.72 5.94 5.78
CA GLN A 26 4.59 5.17 4.89
C GLN A 26 3.85 3.93 4.36
N ILE A 27 3.05 3.27 5.21
CA ILE A 27 2.12 2.21 4.84
C ILE A 27 1.18 2.70 3.73
N ALA A 28 0.56 3.87 3.92
CA ALA A 28 -0.34 4.46 2.94
C ALA A 28 0.37 4.81 1.62
N GLN A 29 1.61 5.32 1.66
CA GLN A 29 2.39 5.61 0.47
C GLN A 29 2.75 4.36 -0.34
N VAL A 30 3.14 3.26 0.32
CA VAL A 30 3.43 2.00 -0.40
C VAL A 30 2.20 1.49 -1.14
N ALA A 31 1.01 1.62 -0.53
CA ALA A 31 -0.24 1.26 -1.20
C ALA A 31 -0.51 2.11 -2.45
N ILE A 32 -0.30 3.44 -2.35
CA ILE A 32 -0.48 4.37 -3.47
C ILE A 32 0.51 4.06 -4.59
N ASP A 33 1.79 3.85 -4.27
CA ASP A 33 2.83 3.51 -5.24
C ASP A 33 2.51 2.19 -5.95
N PHE A 34 2.07 1.17 -5.20
CA PHE A 34 1.69 -0.12 -5.76
C PHE A 34 0.55 0.00 -6.78
N ILE A 35 -0.51 0.75 -6.43
CA ILE A 35 -1.64 0.98 -7.34
C ILE A 35 -1.19 1.78 -8.57
N SER A 36 -0.36 2.80 -8.37
CA SER A 36 0.20 3.62 -9.45
C SER A 36 1.07 2.79 -10.41
N PHE A 37 1.84 1.85 -9.87
CA PHE A 37 2.61 0.88 -10.65
C PHE A 37 1.70 0.00 -11.50
N CYS A 38 0.62 -0.55 -10.92
CA CYS A 38 -0.38 -1.34 -11.66
C CYS A 38 -1.01 -0.52 -12.80
N LEU A 39 -1.36 0.75 -12.53
CA LEU A 39 -1.90 1.67 -13.54
C LEU A 39 -0.92 2.02 -14.66
N SER A 40 0.38 2.05 -14.36
CA SER A 40 1.42 2.28 -15.36
C SER A 40 1.57 1.11 -16.33
N ARG A 41 1.37 -0.13 -15.85
CA ARG A 41 1.39 -1.35 -16.66
C ARG A 41 0.12 -1.49 -17.49
N ARG A 42 -1.02 -1.21 -16.87
CA ARG A 42 -2.34 -1.34 -17.48
C ARG A 42 -3.22 -0.19 -17.02
N ALA A 43 -3.45 0.77 -17.91
CA ALA A 43 -4.27 1.95 -17.64
C ALA A 43 -5.77 1.62 -17.67
N VAL A 44 -6.22 0.74 -16.77
CA VAL A 44 -7.61 0.30 -16.62
C VAL A 44 -8.22 0.84 -15.33
N ASP A 45 -9.53 1.02 -15.34
CA ASP A 45 -10.30 1.37 -14.17
C ASP A 45 -10.61 0.13 -13.31
N TRP A 46 -11.13 0.39 -12.11
CA TRP A 46 -11.82 -0.63 -11.32
C TRP A 46 -13.06 -1.16 -12.10
N PRO A 47 -13.37 -2.47 -12.11
CA PRO A 47 -12.73 -3.55 -11.36
C PRO A 47 -11.54 -4.21 -12.05
N PHE A 48 -11.25 -3.95 -13.33
CA PHE A 48 -10.15 -4.62 -14.06
C PHE A 48 -8.76 -4.35 -13.46
N LEU A 49 -8.60 -3.21 -12.78
CA LEU A 49 -7.40 -2.91 -12.01
C LEU A 49 -7.14 -3.94 -10.88
N TYR A 50 -8.19 -4.50 -10.28
CA TYR A 50 -8.07 -5.54 -9.26
C TYR A 50 -7.38 -6.80 -9.79
N ASP A 51 -7.71 -7.21 -11.02
CA ASP A 51 -7.09 -8.38 -11.65
C ASP A 51 -5.59 -8.14 -11.89
N GLU A 52 -5.22 -6.94 -12.33
CA GLU A 52 -3.80 -6.55 -12.48
C GLU A 52 -3.09 -6.51 -11.11
N MET A 53 -3.74 -5.99 -10.07
CA MET A 53 -3.19 -5.99 -8.70
C MET A 53 -2.95 -7.43 -8.21
N CYS A 54 -3.89 -8.35 -8.44
CA CYS A 54 -3.72 -9.77 -8.13
C CYS A 54 -2.58 -10.41 -8.94
N TYR A 55 -2.47 -10.09 -10.22
CA TYR A 55 -1.39 -10.59 -11.07
C TYR A 55 -0.01 -10.11 -10.58
N VAL A 56 0.13 -8.83 -10.26
CA VAL A 56 1.38 -8.24 -9.73
C VAL A 56 1.73 -8.86 -8.37
N ALA A 57 0.75 -9.02 -7.48
CA ALA A 57 0.97 -9.60 -6.15
C ALA A 57 1.36 -11.08 -6.20
N SER A 58 0.67 -11.89 -7.00
CA SER A 58 0.95 -13.32 -7.15
C SER A 58 2.34 -13.59 -7.73
N ASN A 59 2.82 -12.71 -8.62
CA ASN A 59 4.15 -12.81 -9.23
C ASN A 59 5.21 -11.95 -8.50
N LYS A 60 4.85 -11.31 -7.37
CA LYS A 60 5.72 -10.44 -6.57
C LYS A 60 6.47 -9.38 -7.38
N LEU A 61 5.82 -8.82 -8.41
CA LEU A 61 6.48 -7.97 -9.42
C LEU A 61 6.80 -6.56 -8.91
N TYR A 62 6.16 -6.13 -7.82
CA TYR A 62 6.41 -4.83 -7.22
C TYR A 62 7.20 -4.99 -5.92
N ARG A 63 8.50 -4.69 -5.96
CA ARG A 63 9.43 -4.75 -4.81
C ARG A 63 9.42 -6.08 -4.04
N GLY A 64 8.99 -7.18 -4.67
CA GLY A 64 8.85 -8.48 -4.00
C GLY A 64 7.59 -8.63 -3.13
N LEU A 65 6.69 -7.65 -3.11
CA LEU A 65 5.49 -7.67 -2.28
C LEU A 65 4.45 -8.64 -2.85
N GLY A 66 4.02 -9.60 -2.02
CA GLY A 66 2.90 -10.50 -2.29
C GLY A 66 1.67 -10.11 -1.48
N TYR A 67 0.70 -11.03 -1.38
CA TYR A 67 -0.57 -10.77 -0.72
C TYR A 67 -0.43 -10.43 0.77
N GLU A 68 0.46 -11.12 1.50
CA GLU A 68 0.66 -10.89 2.92
C GLU A 68 1.33 -9.53 3.17
N GLU A 69 2.38 -9.23 2.42
CA GLU A 69 3.11 -7.97 2.56
C GLU A 69 2.24 -6.77 2.13
N LEU A 70 1.41 -6.93 1.10
CA LEU A 70 0.42 -5.93 0.70
C LEU A 70 -0.63 -5.67 1.79
N ARG A 71 -1.06 -6.73 2.49
CA ARG A 71 -2.02 -6.62 3.59
C ARG A 71 -1.43 -5.90 4.80
N GLU A 72 -0.15 -6.11 5.09
CA GLU A 72 0.57 -5.37 6.13
C GLU A 72 0.67 -3.86 5.82
N VAL A 73 0.78 -3.50 4.53
CA VAL A 73 0.76 -2.09 4.10
C VAL A 73 -0.67 -1.56 3.83
N GLY A 74 -1.71 -2.27 4.27
CA GLY A 74 -3.10 -1.80 4.23
C GLY A 74 -3.86 -2.04 2.93
N LEU A 75 -3.29 -2.78 1.97
CA LEU A 75 -3.97 -3.27 0.78
C LEU A 75 -4.38 -4.73 0.96
N ASP A 76 -5.60 -4.91 1.46
CA ASP A 76 -6.19 -6.24 1.59
C ASP A 76 -6.93 -6.63 0.30
N LEU A 77 -6.33 -7.53 -0.48
CA LEU A 77 -6.89 -8.08 -1.72
C LEU A 77 -7.85 -9.26 -1.47
N SER A 78 -8.15 -9.60 -0.22
CA SER A 78 -9.20 -10.57 0.09
C SER A 78 -10.60 -9.98 -0.15
N LEU A 79 -11.61 -10.86 -0.22
CA LEU A 79 -13.01 -10.44 -0.36
C LEU A 79 -13.46 -9.48 0.75
N SER A 80 -12.99 -9.68 1.98
CA SER A 80 -13.26 -8.77 3.11
C SER A 80 -12.62 -7.39 2.94
N GLY A 81 -11.50 -7.30 2.22
CA GLY A 81 -10.76 -6.07 1.98
C GLY A 81 -11.23 -5.28 0.75
N LEU A 82 -11.95 -5.91 -0.18
CA LEU A 82 -12.33 -5.34 -1.47
C LEU A 82 -12.98 -3.94 -1.39
N VAL A 83 -13.88 -3.71 -0.43
CA VAL A 83 -14.55 -2.41 -0.29
C VAL A 83 -13.54 -1.32 0.05
N LYS A 84 -12.62 -1.57 0.98
CA LYS A 84 -11.57 -0.62 1.36
C LYS A 84 -10.60 -0.40 0.20
N THR A 85 -10.13 -1.49 -0.40
CA THR A 85 -9.20 -1.47 -1.53
C THR A 85 -9.77 -0.73 -2.74
N SER A 86 -11.04 -0.93 -3.08
CA SER A 86 -11.69 -0.22 -4.19
C SER A 86 -11.74 1.29 -3.97
N ARG A 87 -11.95 1.76 -2.74
CA ARG A 87 -11.95 3.19 -2.41
C ARG A 87 -10.56 3.80 -2.61
N ILE A 88 -9.52 3.14 -2.09
CA ILE A 88 -8.14 3.58 -2.24
C ILE A 88 -7.76 3.59 -3.73
N ALA A 89 -8.07 2.51 -4.44
CA ALA A 89 -7.75 2.38 -5.87
C ALA A 89 -8.41 3.48 -6.70
N ASN A 90 -9.72 3.72 -6.53
CA ASN A 90 -10.42 4.79 -7.25
C ASN A 90 -9.84 6.17 -6.95
N GLU A 91 -9.46 6.43 -5.69
CA GLU A 91 -8.86 7.70 -5.30
C GLU A 91 -7.47 7.88 -5.93
N VAL A 92 -6.63 6.85 -5.93
CA VAL A 92 -5.33 6.88 -6.60
C VAL A 92 -5.49 7.06 -8.12
N VAL A 93 -6.43 6.35 -8.76
CA VAL A 93 -6.74 6.54 -10.19
C VAL A 93 -7.11 8.00 -10.46
N ARG A 94 -7.95 8.59 -9.63
CA ARG A 94 -8.37 10.00 -9.73
C ARG A 94 -7.17 10.94 -9.61
N GLN A 95 -6.32 10.75 -8.59
CA GLN A 95 -5.13 11.56 -8.37
C GLN A 95 -4.11 11.44 -9.50
N VAL A 96 -3.83 10.22 -9.96
CA VAL A 96 -2.92 9.97 -11.09
C VAL A 96 -3.44 10.63 -12.36
N ARG A 97 -4.75 10.59 -12.63
CA ARG A 97 -5.36 11.26 -13.79
C ARG A 97 -5.33 12.78 -13.69
N ILE A 98 -5.53 13.33 -12.49
CA ILE A 98 -5.40 14.78 -12.25
C ILE A 98 -3.95 15.21 -12.46
N GLY A 99 -2.97 14.49 -11.90
CA GLY A 99 -1.55 14.76 -12.08
C GLY A 99 -1.04 14.53 -13.51
N ARG A 100 -1.67 13.61 -14.26
CA ARG A 100 -1.39 13.37 -15.68
C ARG A 100 -2.12 14.31 -16.63
N ARG A 101 -3.09 15.12 -16.18
CA ARG A 101 -3.79 16.05 -17.07
C ARG A 101 -2.76 17.08 -17.55
N PRO A 102 -2.31 17.05 -18.81
CA PRO A 102 -1.37 18.06 -19.26
C PRO A 102 -2.13 19.38 -19.27
N LEU A 103 -1.44 20.47 -18.90
CA LEU A 103 -1.88 21.87 -19.02
C LEU A 103 -2.09 22.29 -20.50
N ARG A 104 -2.58 21.40 -21.36
CA ARG A 104 -2.76 21.58 -22.81
C ARG A 104 -4.18 21.95 -23.21
N GLU A 105 -5.13 21.88 -22.29
CA GLU A 105 -6.54 22.20 -22.57
C GLU A 105 -6.89 23.68 -22.31
N GLY A 106 -5.93 24.48 -21.82
CA GLY A 106 -6.10 25.92 -21.59
C GLY A 106 -5.76 26.83 -22.78
N LEU A 107 -5.21 26.31 -23.88
CA LEU A 107 -4.67 27.13 -24.99
C LEU A 107 -5.45 27.02 -26.31
N LEU A 108 -6.47 26.15 -26.42
CA LEU A 108 -7.23 25.95 -27.67
C LEU A 108 -8.64 26.56 -27.66
N ALA A 109 -9.07 27.18 -26.55
CA ALA A 109 -10.38 27.84 -26.45
C ALA A 109 -10.33 29.36 -26.76
N ALA A 110 -9.20 29.86 -27.25
CA ALA A 110 -9.04 31.25 -27.68
C ALA A 110 -8.56 31.28 -29.14
N SER A 111 -9.46 31.05 -30.08
CA SER A 111 -9.29 31.38 -31.50
C SER A 111 -10.66 31.66 -32.11
#